data_AF-A0A922M9W9-F1
#
_entry.id   AF-A0A922M9W9-F1
#
_cell.length_a   1.000
_cell.length_b   1.000
_cell.length_c   1.000
_cell.angle_alpha   90.00
_cell.angle_beta   90.00
_cell.angle_gamma   90.00
#
_symmetry.space_group_name_H-M   'P 1'
#
loop_
_entity.id
_entity.type
_entity.pdbx_description
1 polymer ?
#
loop_
_entity_poly.entity_id
_entity_poly.type
_entity_poly.pdbx_seq_one_letter_code
_entity_poly.pdbx_strand_id
1 'polypeptide(L)'
;MLVNKRSDIIKALLVMWAEEVRLVVDDVITAYKSVMRKLGEKPNTIEHVFEIREWMESIPFTLKTQDDIMRKVNSDYEVLEQFFMPLENEDFSALWEAVGWPQQINKQVHEIANDIKKAWKAMKDAQDWGRILNQRQKLFGQPVVPFADLNKLVREFEPYRNLWVTASDFLKAREVWLDNPLMYVDADTIEPLVNEFYKTIVKCVRVFQDMPKVQKVAVTIRENIDSFRPLIPIIQAVRNPGMKERHWNEFMEKAGITVTMNDKQTFQMCIKQGVADHGELIAEIGELASKEYVIEQSLDKMQADWANKTLEVTPYKNTGTFIMKIADETMQLLDEHLLNTQQLGFSPFKAAFELRIQEWDDKLRLTQRVVDEWIECQG
;
A
#
# COMPACT_ATOMS: atom_id res chain seq x y z
N MET A 1 -31.97 49.80 6.02
CA MET A 1 -31.95 49.81 4.54
C MET A 1 -30.66 49.22 3.96
N LEU A 2 -29.47 49.64 4.43
CA LEU A 2 -28.17 49.11 3.95
C LEU A 2 -27.90 47.65 4.33
N VAL A 3 -28.28 47.22 5.54
CA VAL A 3 -28.10 45.83 6.00
C VAL A 3 -28.95 44.84 5.19
N ASN A 4 -30.20 45.19 4.90
CA ASN A 4 -31.08 44.36 4.06
C ASN A 4 -30.54 44.29 2.62
N LYS A 5 -30.14 45.43 2.03
CA LYS A 5 -29.49 45.43 0.71
C LYS A 5 -28.24 44.57 0.66
N ARG A 6 -27.40 44.59 1.70
CA ARG A 6 -26.21 43.74 1.80
C ARG A 6 -26.57 42.26 1.89
N SER A 7 -27.57 41.92 2.69
CA SER A 7 -28.10 40.54 2.81
C SER A 7 -28.66 40.04 1.48
N ASP A 8 -29.43 40.88 0.78
CA ASP A 8 -30.03 40.55 -0.51
C ASP A 8 -28.96 40.37 -1.60
N ILE A 9 -27.91 41.19 -1.60
CA ILE A 9 -26.76 41.02 -2.52
C ILE A 9 -26.01 39.72 -2.22
N ILE A 10 -25.74 39.41 -0.95
CA ILE A 10 -25.05 38.17 -0.56
C ILE A 10 -25.87 36.94 -0.99
N LYS A 11 -27.19 36.95 -0.74
CA LYS A 11 -28.07 35.87 -1.18
C LYS A 11 -28.11 35.72 -2.70
N ALA A 12 -28.20 36.83 -3.43
CA ALA A 12 -28.19 36.80 -4.90
C ALA A 12 -26.86 36.27 -5.46
N LEU A 13 -25.72 36.68 -4.87
CA LEU A 13 -24.40 36.17 -5.26
C LEU A 13 -24.25 34.68 -4.99
N LEU A 14 -24.71 34.21 -3.82
CA LEU A 14 -24.71 32.80 -3.48
C LEU A 14 -25.58 32.01 -4.47
N VAL A 15 -26.82 32.43 -4.73
CA VAL A 15 -27.71 31.75 -5.69
C VAL A 15 -27.09 31.65 -7.09
N MET A 16 -26.52 32.74 -7.60
CA MET A 16 -25.82 32.72 -8.90
C MET A 16 -24.62 31.77 -8.88
N TRP A 17 -23.88 31.71 -7.77
CA TRP A 17 -22.72 30.82 -7.66
C TRP A 17 -23.13 29.34 -7.59
N ALA A 18 -24.21 28.99 -6.90
CA ALA A 18 -24.73 27.63 -6.92
C ALA A 18 -25.25 27.21 -8.29
N GLU A 19 -25.88 28.12 -9.03
CA GLU A 19 -26.28 27.87 -10.42
C GLU A 19 -25.05 27.63 -11.32
N GLU A 20 -23.96 28.40 -11.12
CA GLU A 20 -22.69 28.17 -11.81
C GLU A 20 -22.09 26.80 -11.48
N VAL A 21 -22.05 26.41 -10.19
CA VAL A 21 -21.57 25.09 -9.76
C VAL A 21 -22.41 23.96 -10.34
N ARG A 22 -23.74 24.12 -10.37
CA ARG A 22 -24.67 23.14 -10.96
C ARG A 22 -24.40 22.92 -12.45
N LEU A 23 -24.24 24.00 -13.22
CA LEU A 23 -23.92 23.91 -14.65
C LEU A 23 -22.60 23.19 -14.90
N VAL A 24 -21.59 23.47 -14.08
CA VAL A 24 -20.29 22.78 -14.17
C VAL A 24 -20.42 21.28 -13.85
N VAL A 25 -21.20 20.91 -12.84
CA VAL A 25 -21.47 19.50 -12.50
C VAL A 25 -22.19 18.78 -13.64
N ASP A 26 -23.21 19.40 -14.23
CA ASP A 26 -23.95 18.83 -15.36
C ASP A 26 -23.08 18.63 -16.60
N ASP A 27 -22.18 19.59 -16.88
CA ASP A 27 -21.20 19.49 -17.96
C ASP A 27 -20.23 18.32 -17.72
N VAL A 28 -19.76 18.16 -16.48
CA VAL A 28 -18.88 17.05 -16.08
C VAL A 28 -19.59 15.70 -16.24
N ILE A 29 -20.82 15.57 -15.76
CA ILE A 29 -21.62 14.34 -15.89
C ILE A 29 -21.88 14.04 -17.36
N THR A 30 -22.20 15.05 -18.17
CA THR A 30 -22.43 14.90 -19.60
C THR A 30 -21.15 14.43 -20.30
N ALA A 31 -19.99 14.95 -19.92
CA ALA A 31 -18.70 14.51 -20.43
C ALA A 31 -18.42 13.04 -20.08
N TYR A 32 -18.60 12.64 -18.81
CA TYR A 32 -18.40 11.24 -18.40
C TYR A 32 -19.41 10.29 -19.05
N LYS A 33 -20.71 10.65 -19.14
CA LYS A 33 -21.74 9.87 -19.84
C LYS A 33 -21.43 9.71 -21.32
N SER A 34 -20.94 10.75 -21.98
CA SER A 34 -20.49 10.68 -23.37
C SER A 34 -19.31 9.73 -23.53
N VAL A 35 -18.37 9.74 -22.58
CA VAL A 35 -17.24 8.81 -22.55
C VAL A 35 -17.73 7.37 -22.40
N MET A 36 -18.62 7.09 -21.45
CA MET A 36 -19.15 5.74 -21.26
C MET A 36 -19.97 5.22 -22.43
N ARG A 37 -20.86 6.04 -22.97
CA ARG A 37 -21.72 5.63 -24.10
C ARG A 37 -20.87 5.16 -25.26
N LYS A 38 -19.82 5.92 -25.56
CA LYS A 38 -18.94 5.66 -26.70
C LYS A 38 -17.88 4.58 -26.40
N LEU A 39 -17.51 4.34 -25.14
CA LEU A 39 -16.79 3.13 -24.71
C LEU A 39 -17.65 1.85 -24.82
N GLY A 40 -18.98 1.98 -24.72
CA GLY A 40 -19.93 0.88 -24.86
C GLY A 40 -20.34 0.58 -26.31
N GLU A 41 -19.94 1.41 -27.28
CA GLU A 41 -20.25 1.20 -28.69
C GLU A 41 -19.47 -0.01 -29.23
N LYS A 42 -20.20 -0.98 -29.77
CA LYS A 42 -19.59 -2.07 -30.53
C LYS A 42 -19.25 -1.56 -31.93
N PRO A 43 -18.01 -1.68 -32.40
CA PRO A 43 -17.66 -1.26 -33.74
C PRO A 43 -18.31 -2.18 -34.78
N ASN A 44 -18.86 -1.57 -35.84
CA ASN A 44 -19.64 -2.27 -36.87
C ASN A 44 -18.92 -2.30 -38.23
N THR A 45 -17.93 -1.43 -38.42
CA THR A 45 -17.10 -1.32 -39.63
C THR A 45 -15.68 -0.95 -39.25
N ILE A 46 -14.73 -1.16 -40.17
CA ILE A 46 -13.31 -0.83 -39.96
C ILE A 46 -13.14 0.68 -39.75
N GLU A 47 -13.87 1.50 -40.51
CA GLU A 47 -13.89 2.95 -40.39
C GLU A 47 -14.45 3.40 -39.04
N HIS A 48 -15.52 2.74 -38.55
CA HIS A 48 -16.07 3.02 -37.22
C HIS A 48 -15.09 2.63 -36.10
N VAL A 49 -14.30 1.56 -36.28
CA VAL A 49 -13.18 1.25 -35.39
C VAL A 49 -12.18 2.40 -35.37
N PHE A 50 -11.80 2.98 -36.52
CA PHE A 50 -10.87 4.10 -36.60
C PHE A 50 -11.42 5.38 -35.94
N GLU A 51 -12.70 5.71 -36.12
CA GLU A 51 -13.36 6.87 -35.50
C GLU A 51 -13.49 6.72 -33.97
N ILE A 52 -13.90 5.53 -33.49
CA ILE A 52 -13.91 5.23 -32.04
C ILE A 52 -12.46 5.32 -31.51
N ARG A 53 -11.47 4.82 -32.27
CA ARG A 53 -10.05 4.89 -31.93
C ARG A 53 -9.58 6.35 -31.80
N GLU A 54 -9.82 7.21 -32.79
CA GLU A 54 -9.40 8.63 -32.81
C GLU A 54 -10.02 9.39 -31.64
N TRP A 55 -11.32 9.22 -31.41
CA TRP A 55 -11.99 9.83 -30.26
C TRP A 55 -11.45 9.34 -28.91
N MET A 56 -11.09 8.05 -28.78
CA MET A 56 -10.50 7.49 -27.55
C MET A 56 -9.19 8.16 -27.13
N GLU A 57 -8.49 8.88 -28.04
CA GLU A 57 -7.27 9.64 -27.72
C GLU A 57 -7.55 10.82 -26.77
N SER A 58 -8.75 11.41 -26.88
CA SER A 58 -9.19 12.54 -26.07
C SER A 58 -9.58 12.14 -24.65
N ILE A 59 -9.96 10.88 -24.42
CA ILE A 59 -10.55 10.41 -23.15
C ILE A 59 -9.69 10.79 -21.93
N PRO A 60 -8.38 10.48 -21.85
CA PRO A 60 -7.64 10.78 -20.63
C PRO A 60 -7.45 12.28 -20.39
N PHE A 61 -7.42 13.10 -21.45
CA PHE A 61 -7.40 14.55 -21.30
C PHE A 61 -8.75 15.04 -20.76
N THR A 62 -9.84 14.52 -21.32
CA THR A 62 -11.20 14.79 -20.85
C THR A 62 -11.37 14.37 -19.39
N LEU A 63 -10.93 13.16 -19.00
CA LEU A 63 -11.03 12.64 -17.63
C LEU A 63 -10.19 13.44 -16.64
N LYS A 64 -8.93 13.75 -16.95
CA LYS A 64 -8.08 14.58 -16.09
C LYS A 64 -8.66 15.99 -15.94
N THR A 65 -9.15 16.57 -17.04
CA THR A 65 -9.83 17.86 -17.01
C THR A 65 -11.07 17.81 -16.12
N GLN A 66 -11.87 16.74 -16.21
CA GLN A 66 -13.03 16.57 -15.34
C GLN A 66 -12.64 16.38 -13.87
N ASP A 67 -11.59 15.61 -13.56
CA ASP A 67 -11.13 15.41 -12.18
C ASP A 67 -10.62 16.73 -11.56
N ASP A 68 -9.88 17.54 -12.32
CA ASP A 68 -9.40 18.86 -11.87
C ASP A 68 -10.57 19.83 -11.66
N ILE A 69 -11.58 19.80 -12.55
CA ILE A 69 -12.83 20.56 -12.38
C ILE A 69 -13.58 20.09 -11.13
N MET A 70 -13.70 18.78 -10.91
CA MET A 70 -14.42 18.21 -9.76
C MET A 70 -13.77 18.55 -8.43
N ARG A 71 -12.43 18.66 -8.36
CA ARG A 71 -11.74 19.15 -7.15
C ARG A 71 -12.14 20.59 -6.83
N LYS A 72 -12.22 21.44 -7.85
CA LYS A 72 -12.66 22.83 -7.69
C LYS A 72 -14.12 22.90 -7.27
N VAL A 73 -14.99 22.15 -7.94
CA VAL A 73 -16.42 22.02 -7.60
C VAL A 73 -16.63 21.56 -6.16
N ASN A 74 -15.83 20.61 -5.66
CA ASN A 74 -15.93 20.15 -4.27
C ASN A 74 -15.55 21.26 -3.28
N SER A 75 -14.52 22.05 -3.58
CA SER A 75 -14.15 23.21 -2.76
C SER A 75 -15.23 24.31 -2.81
N ASP A 76 -15.81 24.56 -3.99
CA ASP A 76 -16.89 25.53 -4.15
C ASP A 76 -18.15 25.08 -3.36
N TYR A 77 -18.47 23.78 -3.38
CA TYR A 77 -19.55 23.18 -2.60
C TYR A 77 -19.35 23.35 -1.09
N GLU A 78 -18.15 23.08 -0.58
CA GLU A 78 -17.83 23.26 0.85
C GLU A 78 -18.10 24.71 1.30
N VAL A 79 -17.85 25.70 0.44
CA VAL A 79 -18.18 27.09 0.73
C VAL A 79 -19.69 27.31 0.73
N LEU A 80 -20.44 26.79 -0.25
CA LEU A 80 -21.90 26.90 -0.30
C LEU A 80 -22.57 26.27 0.94
N GLU A 81 -22.04 25.13 1.40
CA GLU A 81 -22.47 24.45 2.63
C GLU A 81 -22.18 25.30 3.89
N GLN A 82 -21.00 25.93 3.98
CA GLN A 82 -20.67 26.86 5.08
C GLN A 82 -21.62 28.05 5.17
N PHE A 83 -22.18 28.49 4.04
CA PHE A 83 -23.21 29.54 4.00
C PHE A 83 -24.64 29.01 4.16
N PHE A 84 -24.81 27.72 4.49
CA PHE A 84 -26.08 27.04 4.67
C PHE A 84 -27.02 27.19 3.48
N MET A 85 -26.47 27.25 2.26
CA MET A 85 -27.32 27.27 1.09
C MET A 85 -27.88 25.87 0.84
N PRO A 86 -29.22 25.70 0.79
CA PRO A 86 -29.83 24.42 0.47
C PRO A 86 -29.66 24.12 -1.02
N LEU A 87 -29.14 22.93 -1.34
CA LEU A 87 -29.14 22.42 -2.70
C LEU A 87 -30.43 21.67 -2.98
N GLU A 88 -30.86 21.73 -4.24
CA GLU A 88 -31.97 20.92 -4.70
C GLU A 88 -31.53 19.46 -4.80
N ASN A 89 -32.45 18.52 -4.55
CA ASN A 89 -32.11 17.08 -4.53
C ASN A 89 -31.50 16.57 -5.84
N GLU A 90 -31.84 17.21 -6.97
CA GLU A 90 -31.29 16.89 -8.29
C GLU A 90 -29.81 17.27 -8.40
N ASP A 91 -29.41 18.44 -7.91
CA ASP A 91 -28.00 18.88 -7.90
C ASP A 91 -27.13 18.03 -6.99
N PHE A 92 -27.68 17.67 -5.82
CA PHE A 92 -27.03 16.77 -4.89
C PHE A 92 -26.81 15.39 -5.52
N SER A 93 -27.82 14.89 -6.24
CA SER A 93 -27.71 13.63 -6.99
C SER A 93 -26.70 13.72 -8.13
N ALA A 94 -26.65 14.84 -8.84
CA ALA A 94 -25.73 15.09 -9.94
C ALA A 94 -24.27 15.13 -9.42
N LEU A 95 -24.00 15.86 -8.35
CA LEU A 95 -22.69 15.90 -7.72
C LEU A 95 -22.23 14.50 -7.29
N TRP A 96 -23.12 13.73 -6.68
CA TRP A 96 -22.81 12.37 -6.25
C TRP A 96 -22.59 11.40 -7.42
N GLU A 97 -23.30 11.59 -8.54
CA GLU A 97 -23.05 10.89 -9.80
C GLU A 97 -21.65 11.23 -10.35
N ALA A 98 -21.27 12.51 -10.35
CA ALA A 98 -19.96 13.01 -10.80
C ALA A 98 -18.80 12.38 -9.99
N VAL A 99 -18.94 12.36 -8.66
CA VAL A 99 -17.98 11.75 -7.71
C VAL A 99 -17.85 10.23 -7.90
N GLY A 100 -18.90 9.55 -8.38
CA GLY A 100 -18.91 8.10 -8.59
C GLY A 100 -18.16 7.61 -9.84
N TRP A 101 -17.88 8.48 -10.81
CA TRP A 101 -17.29 8.09 -12.10
C TRP A 101 -15.89 7.44 -12.02
N PRO A 102 -14.94 7.94 -11.20
CA PRO A 102 -13.64 7.28 -11.02
C PRO A 102 -13.75 5.81 -10.56
N GLN A 103 -14.71 5.51 -9.66
CA GLN A 103 -14.97 4.13 -9.23
C GLN A 103 -15.53 3.27 -10.36
N GLN A 104 -16.40 3.83 -11.20
CA GLN A 104 -16.93 3.12 -12.37
C GLN A 104 -15.83 2.80 -13.40
N ILE A 105 -14.85 3.70 -13.58
CA ILE A 105 -13.68 3.47 -14.44
C ILE A 105 -12.80 2.36 -13.86
N ASN A 106 -12.53 2.36 -12.55
CA ASN A 106 -11.78 1.27 -11.90
C ASN A 106 -12.49 -0.08 -12.08
N LYS A 107 -13.81 -0.11 -11.93
CA LYS A 107 -14.62 -1.31 -12.19
C LYS A 107 -14.43 -1.81 -13.62
N GLN A 108 -14.44 -0.91 -14.61
CA GLN A 108 -14.21 -1.27 -16.01
C GLN A 108 -12.79 -1.80 -16.26
N VAL A 109 -11.76 -1.23 -15.62
CA VAL A 109 -10.37 -1.75 -15.66
C VAL A 109 -10.32 -3.19 -15.13
N HIS A 110 -11.03 -3.48 -14.03
CA HIS A 110 -11.09 -4.84 -13.47
C HIS A 110 -11.83 -5.83 -14.37
N GLU A 111 -12.92 -5.40 -15.01
CA GLU A 111 -13.66 -6.24 -15.97
C GLU A 111 -12.78 -6.61 -17.17
N ILE A 112 -12.09 -5.62 -17.76
CA ILE A 112 -11.13 -5.84 -18.85
C ILE A 112 -10.00 -6.77 -18.41
N ALA A 113 -9.43 -6.55 -17.22
CA ALA A 113 -8.37 -7.40 -16.69
C ALA A 113 -8.84 -8.86 -16.48
N ASN A 114 -10.09 -9.07 -16.04
CA ASN A 114 -10.66 -10.40 -15.87
C ASN A 114 -10.84 -11.12 -17.22
N ASP A 115 -11.32 -10.43 -18.24
CA ASP A 115 -11.48 -11.01 -19.57
C ASP A 115 -10.13 -11.32 -20.22
N ILE A 116 -9.14 -10.46 -20.02
CA ILE A 116 -7.74 -10.72 -20.40
C ILE A 116 -7.15 -11.92 -19.65
N LYS A 117 -7.42 -12.07 -18.34
CA LYS A 117 -7.00 -13.24 -17.55
C LYS A 117 -7.62 -14.53 -18.11
N LYS A 118 -8.91 -14.51 -18.49
CA LYS A 118 -9.59 -15.65 -19.13
C LYS A 118 -9.00 -15.98 -20.49
N ALA A 119 -8.80 -14.99 -21.36
CA ALA A 119 -8.21 -15.17 -22.68
C ALA A 119 -6.79 -15.74 -22.59
N TRP A 120 -5.97 -15.20 -21.69
CA TRP A 120 -4.62 -15.69 -21.42
C TRP A 120 -4.63 -17.16 -20.97
N LYS A 121 -5.52 -17.51 -20.03
CA LYS A 121 -5.68 -18.90 -19.57
C LYS A 121 -6.03 -19.83 -20.74
N ALA A 122 -7.00 -19.47 -21.57
CA ALA A 122 -7.39 -20.26 -22.73
C ALA A 122 -6.23 -20.47 -23.72
N MET A 123 -5.43 -19.43 -23.98
CA MET A 123 -4.24 -19.56 -24.84
C MET A 123 -3.17 -20.47 -24.23
N LYS A 124 -2.97 -20.41 -22.90
CA LYS A 124 -2.04 -21.30 -22.20
C LYS A 124 -2.49 -22.76 -22.22
N ASP A 125 -3.77 -23.01 -21.95
CA ASP A 125 -4.35 -24.34 -22.01
C ASP A 125 -4.22 -24.93 -23.44
N ALA A 126 -4.41 -24.10 -24.47
CA ALA A 126 -4.18 -24.50 -25.86
C ALA A 126 -2.71 -24.81 -26.17
N GLN A 127 -1.76 -24.03 -25.61
CA GLN A 127 -0.31 -24.32 -25.76
C GLN A 127 0.06 -25.66 -25.12
N ASP A 128 -0.46 -25.93 -23.92
CA ASP A 128 -0.21 -27.18 -23.23
C ASP A 128 -0.82 -28.37 -23.97
N TRP A 129 -2.04 -28.23 -24.50
CA TRP A 129 -2.67 -29.24 -25.33
C TRP A 129 -1.88 -29.48 -26.62
N GLY A 130 -1.42 -28.42 -27.28
CA GLY A 130 -0.55 -28.52 -28.46
C GLY A 130 0.77 -29.25 -28.16
N ARG A 131 1.37 -29.02 -26.99
CA ARG A 131 2.56 -29.76 -26.54
C ARG A 131 2.27 -31.26 -26.37
N ILE A 132 1.14 -31.60 -25.75
CA ILE A 132 0.70 -32.99 -25.59
C ILE A 132 0.47 -33.64 -26.97
N LEU A 133 -0.17 -32.95 -27.90
CA LEU A 133 -0.41 -33.47 -29.24
C LEU A 133 0.90 -33.74 -29.98
N ASN A 134 1.86 -32.82 -29.92
CA ASN A 134 3.17 -32.98 -30.55
C ASN A 134 3.96 -34.15 -29.94
N GLN A 135 3.87 -34.36 -28.63
CA GLN A 135 4.44 -35.54 -27.97
C GLN A 135 3.78 -36.83 -28.48
N ARG A 136 2.46 -36.86 -28.62
CA ARG A 136 1.72 -38.02 -29.17
C ARG A 136 2.11 -38.28 -30.62
N GLN A 137 2.16 -37.25 -31.47
CA GLN A 137 2.60 -37.38 -32.87
C GLN A 137 3.97 -38.05 -32.94
N LYS A 138 4.92 -37.59 -32.11
CA LYS A 138 6.26 -38.20 -32.02
C LYS A 138 6.22 -39.67 -31.57
N LEU A 139 5.42 -40.00 -30.56
CA LEU A 139 5.29 -41.38 -30.06
C LEU A 139 4.70 -42.34 -31.11
N PHE A 140 3.76 -41.87 -31.92
CA PHE A 140 3.11 -42.66 -32.96
C PHE A 140 3.81 -42.58 -34.33
N GLY A 141 5.00 -41.98 -34.40
CA GLY A 141 5.76 -41.83 -35.66
C GLY A 141 5.09 -40.92 -36.70
N GLN A 142 4.15 -40.08 -36.28
CA GLN A 142 3.48 -39.11 -37.15
C GLN A 142 4.32 -37.82 -37.29
N PRO A 143 4.22 -37.12 -38.43
CA PRO A 143 4.85 -35.81 -38.61
C PRO A 143 4.39 -34.83 -37.52
N VAL A 144 5.35 -34.20 -36.83
CA VAL A 144 5.06 -33.22 -35.79
C VAL A 144 4.72 -31.88 -36.45
N VAL A 145 3.55 -31.33 -36.14
CA VAL A 145 3.11 -30.03 -36.67
C VAL A 145 3.33 -28.95 -35.61
N PRO A 146 4.18 -27.94 -35.85
CA PRO A 146 4.43 -26.88 -34.88
C PRO A 146 3.26 -25.88 -34.82
N PHE A 147 2.80 -25.56 -33.62
CA PHE A 147 1.79 -24.52 -33.36
C PHE A 147 2.41 -23.10 -33.34
N ALA A 148 3.06 -22.71 -34.44
CA ALA A 148 3.81 -21.45 -34.52
C ALA A 148 2.91 -20.21 -34.33
N ASP A 149 1.72 -20.20 -34.93
CA ASP A 149 0.79 -19.06 -34.85
C ASP A 149 0.25 -18.87 -33.43
N LEU A 150 -0.04 -19.95 -32.70
CA LEU A 150 -0.46 -19.89 -31.30
C LEU A 150 0.66 -19.32 -30.41
N ASN A 151 1.90 -19.75 -30.63
CA ASN A 151 3.05 -19.22 -29.89
C ASN A 151 3.31 -17.75 -30.20
N LYS A 152 3.11 -17.33 -31.45
CA LYS A 152 3.17 -15.93 -31.87
C LYS A 152 2.08 -15.10 -31.19
N LEU A 153 0.83 -15.58 -31.22
CA LEU A 153 -0.31 -14.93 -30.57
C LEU A 153 -0.08 -14.72 -29.07
N VAL A 154 0.39 -15.75 -28.37
CA VAL A 154 0.71 -15.66 -26.92
C VAL A 154 1.77 -14.59 -26.65
N ARG A 155 2.84 -14.54 -27.46
CA ARG A 155 3.90 -13.54 -27.32
C ARG A 155 3.41 -12.12 -27.59
N GLU A 156 2.57 -11.94 -28.61
CA GLU A 156 2.00 -10.63 -28.97
C GLU A 156 0.96 -10.15 -27.95
N PHE A 157 0.24 -11.08 -27.29
CA PHE A 157 -0.79 -10.76 -26.29
C PHE A 157 -0.22 -10.51 -24.89
N GLU A 158 0.95 -11.08 -24.55
CA GLU A 158 1.57 -10.97 -23.23
C GLU A 158 1.74 -9.52 -22.71
N PRO A 159 2.18 -8.53 -23.52
CA PRO A 159 2.28 -7.15 -23.06
C PRO A 159 0.94 -6.55 -22.62
N TYR A 160 -0.16 -6.90 -23.30
CA TYR A 160 -1.50 -6.43 -22.94
C TYR A 160 -1.96 -7.05 -21.63
N ARG A 161 -1.70 -8.34 -21.45
CA ARG A 161 -1.93 -9.03 -20.18
C ARG A 161 -1.16 -8.36 -19.05
N ASN A 162 0.12 -8.08 -19.26
CA ASN A 162 0.95 -7.45 -18.23
C ASN A 162 0.45 -6.05 -17.87
N LEU A 163 0.04 -5.23 -18.84
CA LEU A 163 -0.53 -3.91 -18.58
C LEU A 163 -1.79 -3.98 -17.73
N TRP A 164 -2.82 -4.68 -18.21
CA TRP A 164 -4.16 -4.64 -17.60
C TRP A 164 -4.23 -5.40 -16.28
N VAL A 165 -3.50 -6.51 -16.16
CA VAL A 165 -3.39 -7.24 -14.90
C VAL A 165 -2.67 -6.39 -13.85
N THR A 166 -1.53 -5.79 -14.21
CA THR A 166 -0.80 -4.92 -13.27
C THR A 166 -1.62 -3.69 -12.87
N ALA A 167 -2.32 -3.06 -13.81
CA ALA A 167 -3.21 -1.94 -13.52
C ALA A 167 -4.30 -2.33 -12.52
N SER A 168 -5.01 -3.43 -12.78
CA SER A 168 -6.04 -3.96 -11.88
C SER A 168 -5.47 -4.32 -10.50
N ASP A 169 -4.35 -5.03 -10.46
CA ASP A 169 -3.80 -5.54 -9.21
C ASP A 169 -3.24 -4.38 -8.36
N PHE A 170 -2.60 -3.37 -8.97
CA PHE A 170 -2.19 -2.14 -8.28
C PHE A 170 -3.39 -1.35 -7.73
N LEU A 171 -4.43 -1.13 -8.53
CA LEU A 171 -5.60 -0.35 -8.09
C LEU A 171 -6.31 -1.02 -6.90
N LYS A 172 -6.44 -2.35 -6.92
CA LYS A 172 -6.97 -3.13 -5.78
C LYS A 172 -6.08 -3.07 -4.56
N ALA A 173 -4.77 -3.23 -4.75
CA ALA A 173 -3.82 -3.16 -3.65
C ALA A 173 -3.85 -1.78 -3.00
N ARG A 174 -3.89 -0.70 -3.81
CA ARG A 174 -4.04 0.67 -3.35
C ARG A 174 -5.32 0.89 -2.55
N GLU A 175 -6.46 0.40 -3.02
CA GLU A 175 -7.72 0.47 -2.27
C GLU A 175 -7.57 -0.22 -0.90
N VAL A 176 -7.01 -1.44 -0.86
CA VAL A 176 -6.74 -2.15 0.39
C VAL A 176 -5.82 -1.36 1.33
N TRP A 177 -4.73 -0.79 0.83
CA TRP A 177 -3.76 -0.06 1.66
C TRP A 177 -4.32 1.26 2.20
N LEU A 178 -5.23 1.91 1.47
CA LEU A 178 -5.83 3.18 1.88
C LEU A 178 -7.06 2.99 2.78
N ASP A 179 -7.94 2.04 2.43
CA ASP A 179 -9.32 2.01 2.92
C ASP A 179 -9.60 0.87 3.90
N ASN A 180 -8.77 -0.18 3.97
CA ASN A 180 -8.92 -1.20 5.01
C ASN A 180 -8.36 -0.71 6.35
N PRO A 181 -8.87 -1.25 7.48
CA PRO A 181 -8.28 -1.00 8.79
C PRO A 181 -6.79 -1.35 8.79
N LEU A 182 -5.99 -0.42 9.29
CA LEU A 182 -4.53 -0.49 9.28
C LEU A 182 -4.01 -1.80 9.88
N MET A 183 -4.67 -2.34 10.91
CA MET A 183 -4.28 -3.61 11.54
C MET A 183 -4.19 -4.80 10.56
N TYR A 184 -4.92 -4.76 9.44
CA TYR A 184 -4.91 -5.80 8.40
C TYR A 184 -3.97 -5.48 7.23
N VAL A 185 -3.28 -4.33 7.28
CA VAL A 185 -2.31 -3.92 6.28
C VAL A 185 -0.91 -4.32 6.74
N ASP A 186 -0.26 -5.14 5.93
CA ASP A 186 1.15 -5.50 6.08
C ASP A 186 2.02 -4.48 5.32
N ALA A 187 2.61 -3.55 6.06
CA ALA A 187 3.35 -2.43 5.49
C ALA A 187 4.68 -2.82 4.83
N ASP A 188 5.29 -3.93 5.25
CA ASP A 188 6.57 -4.41 4.71
C ASP A 188 6.41 -4.95 3.30
N THR A 189 5.20 -5.38 2.93
CA THR A 189 4.89 -5.90 1.58
C THR A 189 4.59 -4.82 0.55
N ILE A 190 4.27 -3.59 0.97
CA ILE A 190 3.79 -2.52 0.09
C ILE A 190 4.88 -2.11 -0.89
N GLU A 191 6.06 -1.75 -0.39
CA GLU A 191 7.16 -1.26 -1.24
C GLU A 191 7.64 -2.29 -2.27
N PRO A 192 7.88 -3.58 -1.91
CA PRO A 192 8.20 -4.62 -2.88
C PRO A 192 7.14 -4.75 -4.00
N LEU A 193 5.85 -4.79 -3.63
CA LEU A 193 4.75 -4.90 -4.59
C LEU A 193 4.66 -3.68 -5.51
N VAL A 194 4.75 -2.47 -4.96
CA VAL A 194 4.74 -1.23 -5.75
C VAL A 194 5.92 -1.20 -6.73
N ASN A 195 7.11 -1.63 -6.30
CA ASN A 195 8.28 -1.70 -7.16
C ASN A 195 8.12 -2.74 -8.28
N GLU A 196 7.49 -3.88 -8.02
CA GLU A 196 7.13 -4.87 -9.04
C GLU A 196 6.15 -4.30 -10.08
N PHE A 197 5.07 -3.66 -9.61
CA PHE A 197 4.08 -3.02 -10.48
C PHE A 197 4.75 -1.95 -11.34
N TYR A 198 5.56 -1.08 -10.73
CA TYR A 198 6.27 -0.02 -11.43
C TYR A 198 7.18 -0.57 -12.54
N LYS A 199 8.00 -1.58 -12.21
CA LYS A 199 8.91 -2.23 -13.16
C LYS A 199 8.15 -2.82 -14.35
N THR A 200 6.99 -3.44 -14.10
CA THR A 200 6.16 -4.03 -15.14
C THR A 200 5.51 -2.96 -16.02
N ILE A 201 5.00 -1.89 -15.43
CA ILE A 201 4.38 -0.79 -16.17
C ILE A 201 5.39 0.01 -16.99
N VAL A 202 6.59 0.29 -16.47
CA VAL A 202 7.66 0.95 -17.25
C VAL A 202 8.03 0.13 -18.49
N LYS A 203 8.09 -1.22 -18.36
CA LYS A 203 8.27 -2.09 -19.53
C LYS A 203 7.12 -1.96 -20.52
N CYS A 204 5.87 -1.91 -20.04
CA CYS A 204 4.70 -1.72 -20.89
C CYS A 204 4.74 -0.38 -21.63
N VAL A 205 5.12 0.73 -20.97
CA VAL A 205 5.31 2.05 -21.60
C VAL A 205 6.30 1.96 -22.76
N ARG A 206 7.42 1.22 -22.61
CA ARG A 206 8.38 1.03 -23.69
C ARG A 206 7.85 0.13 -24.82
N VAL A 207 7.22 -0.98 -24.48
CA VAL A 207 6.70 -1.96 -25.47
C VAL A 207 5.62 -1.33 -26.35
N PHE A 208 4.79 -0.46 -25.79
CA PHE A 208 3.71 0.19 -26.52
C PHE A 208 4.10 1.53 -27.15
N GLN A 209 5.39 1.87 -27.29
CA GLN A 209 5.83 3.16 -27.86
C GLN A 209 5.25 3.46 -29.26
N ASP A 210 5.08 2.42 -30.09
CA ASP A 210 4.50 2.53 -31.43
C ASP A 210 2.96 2.41 -31.40
N MET A 211 2.38 2.31 -30.21
CA MET A 211 0.94 2.24 -29.93
C MET A 211 0.56 3.30 -28.88
N PRO A 212 0.58 4.62 -29.25
CA PRO A 212 0.46 5.72 -28.30
C PRO A 212 -0.73 5.63 -27.35
N LYS A 213 -1.84 5.02 -27.77
CA LYS A 213 -3.06 4.85 -26.97
C LYS A 213 -2.88 3.85 -25.82
N VAL A 214 -2.30 2.69 -26.13
CA VAL A 214 -2.04 1.64 -25.12
C VAL A 214 -0.90 2.10 -24.21
N GLN A 215 0.09 2.79 -24.77
CA GLN A 215 1.15 3.45 -24.01
C GLN A 215 0.59 4.45 -23.01
N LYS A 216 -0.41 5.25 -23.40
CA LYS A 216 -1.03 6.27 -22.53
C LYS A 216 -1.65 5.64 -21.29
N VAL A 217 -2.33 4.50 -21.42
CA VAL A 217 -2.84 3.75 -20.25
C VAL A 217 -1.70 3.32 -19.33
N ALA A 218 -0.61 2.79 -19.89
CA ALA A 218 0.57 2.43 -19.10
C ALA A 218 1.20 3.65 -18.41
N VAL A 219 1.26 4.81 -19.08
CA VAL A 219 1.74 6.07 -18.51
C VAL A 219 0.85 6.54 -17.36
N THR A 220 -0.47 6.50 -17.52
CA THR A 220 -1.41 6.89 -16.45
C THR A 220 -1.29 6.00 -15.22
N ILE A 221 -1.16 4.69 -15.39
CA ILE A 221 -0.94 3.78 -14.26
C ILE A 221 0.43 4.05 -13.62
N ARG A 222 1.46 4.35 -14.40
CA ARG A 222 2.78 4.76 -13.88
C ARG A 222 2.66 6.02 -13.02
N GLU A 223 1.95 7.04 -13.49
CA GLU A 223 1.72 8.29 -12.76
C GLU A 223 0.94 8.06 -11.46
N ASN A 224 -0.05 7.15 -11.47
CA ASN A 224 -0.75 6.75 -10.25
C ASN A 224 0.17 6.02 -9.25
N ILE A 225 1.11 5.20 -9.75
CA ILE A 225 2.12 4.57 -8.89
C ILE A 225 3.09 5.63 -8.34
N ASP A 226 3.53 6.56 -9.18
CA ASP A 226 4.45 7.63 -8.80
C ASP A 226 3.84 8.58 -7.77
N SER A 227 2.54 8.88 -7.85
CA SER A 227 1.84 9.67 -6.84
C SER A 227 1.57 8.91 -5.54
N PHE A 228 1.53 7.57 -5.58
CA PHE A 228 1.36 6.74 -4.39
C PHE A 228 2.67 6.53 -3.62
N ARG A 229 3.81 6.46 -4.31
CA ARG A 229 5.12 6.16 -3.72
C ARG A 229 5.50 7.02 -2.49
N PRO A 230 5.31 8.35 -2.49
CA PRO A 230 5.59 9.18 -1.32
C PRO A 230 4.79 8.80 -0.07
N LEU A 231 3.65 8.12 -0.22
CA LEU A 231 2.81 7.68 0.90
C LEU A 231 3.32 6.40 1.56
N ILE A 232 4.17 5.62 0.89
CA ILE A 232 4.70 4.35 1.40
C ILE A 232 5.41 4.50 2.76
N PRO A 233 6.43 5.39 2.91
CA PRO A 233 7.11 5.56 4.20
C PRO A 233 6.16 6.05 5.30
N ILE A 234 5.12 6.80 4.94
CA ILE A 234 4.09 7.27 5.87
C ILE A 234 3.24 6.09 6.36
N ILE A 235 2.79 5.22 5.45
CA ILE A 235 2.04 4.01 5.81
C ILE A 235 2.89 3.11 6.71
N GLN A 236 4.17 2.92 6.36
CA GLN A 236 5.13 2.14 7.14
C GLN A 236 5.30 2.70 8.55
N ALA A 237 5.48 4.02 8.69
CA ALA A 237 5.59 4.67 9.99
C ALA A 237 4.31 4.50 10.82
N VAL A 238 3.14 4.78 10.25
CA VAL A 238 1.85 4.65 10.95
C VAL A 238 1.56 3.20 11.37
N ARG A 239 2.07 2.21 10.63
CA ARG A 239 1.93 0.78 10.93
C ARG A 239 3.03 0.20 11.81
N ASN A 240 4.08 0.97 12.07
CA ASN A 240 5.24 0.48 12.78
C ASN A 240 4.88 0.08 14.23
N PRO A 241 5.07 -1.19 14.64
CA PRO A 241 4.79 -1.64 16.01
C PRO A 241 5.68 -0.97 17.08
N GLY A 242 6.80 -0.37 16.66
CA GLY A 242 7.66 0.48 17.48
C GLY A 242 7.05 1.84 17.80
N MET A 243 6.03 2.30 17.08
CA MET A 243 5.35 3.55 17.38
C MET A 243 4.58 3.44 18.69
N LYS A 244 5.10 4.09 19.74
CA LYS A 244 4.46 4.20 21.04
C LYS A 244 3.88 5.61 21.22
N GLU A 245 3.14 5.81 22.30
CA GLU A 245 2.53 7.09 22.65
C GLU A 245 3.52 8.26 22.61
N ARG A 246 4.77 8.07 23.09
CA ARG A 246 5.82 9.10 23.03
C ARG A 246 6.10 9.60 21.60
N HIS A 247 6.14 8.70 20.61
CA HIS A 247 6.42 9.02 19.22
C HIS A 247 5.25 9.78 18.58
N TRP A 248 4.02 9.36 18.91
CA TRP A 248 2.82 10.06 18.46
C TRP A 248 2.70 11.46 19.07
N ASN A 249 3.01 11.60 20.37
CA ASN A 249 3.00 12.90 21.04
C ASN A 249 4.04 13.85 20.42
N GLU A 250 5.26 13.37 20.18
CA GLU A 250 6.30 14.14 19.49
C GLU A 250 5.87 14.56 18.08
N PHE A 251 5.28 13.63 17.32
CA PHE A 251 4.76 13.93 16.00
C PHE A 251 3.68 15.00 16.04
N MET A 252 2.66 14.85 16.90
CA MET A 252 1.54 15.80 17.03
C MET A 252 2.03 17.19 17.48
N GLU A 253 2.97 17.25 18.40
CA GLU A 253 3.56 18.51 18.87
C GLU A 253 4.31 19.24 17.73
N LYS A 254 5.18 18.51 17.01
CA LYS A 254 5.98 19.09 15.92
C LYS A 254 5.14 19.44 14.69
N ALA A 255 4.15 18.62 14.36
CA ALA A 255 3.28 18.82 13.21
C ALA A 255 2.16 19.86 13.49
N GLY A 256 1.82 20.10 14.76
CA GLY A 256 0.72 21.00 15.13
C GLY A 256 -0.66 20.44 14.77
N ILE A 257 -0.80 19.11 14.68
CA ILE A 257 -2.06 18.42 14.37
C ILE A 257 -2.40 17.42 15.48
N THR A 258 -3.68 17.07 15.57
CA THR A 258 -4.15 16.02 16.48
C THR A 258 -4.47 14.77 15.68
N VAL A 259 -3.87 13.64 16.07
CA VAL A 259 -4.12 12.35 15.44
C VAL A 259 -4.68 11.39 16.48
N THR A 260 -5.81 10.77 16.16
CA THR A 260 -6.39 9.67 16.94
C THR A 260 -6.17 8.36 16.20
N MET A 261 -5.55 7.39 16.87
CA MET A 261 -5.38 6.03 16.39
C MET A 261 -6.32 5.09 17.17
N ASN A 262 -7.00 4.19 16.45
CA ASN A 262 -7.87 3.16 17.01
C ASN A 262 -7.88 1.92 16.11
N ASP A 263 -8.52 0.83 16.54
CA ASP A 263 -8.52 -0.45 15.80
C ASP A 263 -9.21 -0.37 14.42
N LYS A 264 -10.10 0.60 14.20
CA LYS A 264 -10.80 0.81 12.93
C LYS A 264 -10.11 1.84 12.04
N GLN A 265 -8.98 2.40 12.49
CA GLN A 265 -8.29 3.45 11.79
C GLN A 265 -7.78 2.95 10.43
N THR A 266 -8.10 3.67 9.36
CA THR A 266 -7.58 3.41 8.01
C THR A 266 -6.52 4.44 7.65
N PHE A 267 -5.66 4.16 6.67
CA PHE A 267 -4.68 5.16 6.24
C PHE A 267 -5.37 6.40 5.66
N GLN A 268 -6.52 6.24 5.00
CA GLN A 268 -7.29 7.36 4.48
C GLN A 268 -7.83 8.28 5.60
N MET A 269 -8.16 7.73 6.77
CA MET A 269 -8.49 8.53 7.94
C MET A 269 -7.26 9.27 8.51
N CYS A 270 -6.05 8.71 8.39
CA CYS A 270 -4.81 9.41 8.75
C CYS A 270 -4.50 10.57 7.79
N ILE A 271 -4.70 10.37 6.49
CA ILE A 271 -4.58 11.45 5.48
C ILE A 271 -5.54 12.59 5.83
N LYS A 272 -6.80 12.30 6.13
CA LYS A 272 -7.80 13.32 6.52
C LYS A 272 -7.45 14.08 7.80
N GLN A 273 -6.63 13.50 8.68
CA GLN A 273 -6.13 14.16 9.89
C GLN A 273 -4.85 14.97 9.64
N GLY A 274 -4.38 15.09 8.39
CA GLY A 274 -3.19 15.86 8.01
C GLY A 274 -1.87 15.10 8.13
N VAL A 275 -1.88 13.79 8.43
CA VAL A 275 -0.63 13.02 8.60
C VAL A 275 0.24 13.04 7.34
N ALA A 276 -0.39 12.97 6.16
CA ALA A 276 0.33 12.96 4.89
C ALA A 276 1.04 14.29 4.57
N ASP A 277 0.50 15.42 5.04
CA ASP A 277 1.10 16.75 4.84
C ASP A 277 2.42 16.90 5.62
N HIS A 278 2.61 16.08 6.65
CA HIS A 278 3.82 15.99 7.47
C HIS A 278 4.55 14.65 7.25
N GLY A 279 4.50 14.13 6.02
CA GLY A 279 5.00 12.80 5.66
C GLY A 279 6.48 12.55 5.98
N GLU A 280 7.35 13.54 5.74
CA GLU A 280 8.79 13.41 6.06
C GLU A 280 9.02 13.28 7.58
N LEU A 281 8.30 14.06 8.37
CA LEU A 281 8.41 14.06 9.83
C LEU A 281 7.95 12.74 10.44
N ILE A 282 6.78 12.22 10.05
CA ILE A 282 6.30 10.93 10.58
C ILE A 282 7.18 9.77 10.12
N ALA A 283 7.74 9.84 8.91
CA ALA A 283 8.69 8.84 8.43
C ALA A 283 10.00 8.83 9.25
N GLU A 284 10.54 10.00 9.60
CA GLU A 284 11.73 10.12 10.45
C GLU A 284 11.47 9.55 11.86
N ILE A 285 10.36 9.94 12.49
CA ILE A 285 9.95 9.43 13.80
C ILE A 285 9.70 7.92 13.73
N GLY A 286 9.07 7.45 12.66
CA GLY A 286 8.86 6.04 12.38
C GLY A 286 10.16 5.25 12.25
N GLU A 287 11.19 5.80 11.61
CA GLU A 287 12.49 5.14 11.52
C GLU A 287 13.18 5.04 12.89
N LEU A 288 13.14 6.11 13.69
CA LEU A 288 13.62 6.07 15.09
C LEU A 288 12.89 4.99 15.88
N ALA A 289 11.55 4.96 15.79
CA ALA A 289 10.72 3.96 16.44
C ALA A 289 11.04 2.53 16.00
N SER A 290 11.38 2.31 14.73
CA SER A 290 11.84 1.01 14.22
C SER A 290 13.14 0.58 14.90
N LYS A 291 14.13 1.48 15.01
CA LYS A 291 15.40 1.15 15.68
C LYS A 291 15.21 0.85 17.16
N GLU A 292 14.39 1.65 17.83
CA GLU A 292 13.99 1.42 19.21
C GLU A 292 13.28 0.08 19.42
N TYR A 293 12.40 -0.30 18.49
CA TYR A 293 11.68 -1.57 18.54
C TYR A 293 12.60 -2.79 18.40
N VAL A 294 13.68 -2.70 17.61
CA VAL A 294 14.69 -3.77 17.55
C VAL A 294 15.34 -3.97 18.92
N ILE A 295 15.68 -2.90 19.63
CA ILE A 295 16.25 -2.98 20.98
C ILE A 295 15.24 -3.61 21.94
N GLU A 296 13.97 -3.17 21.91
CA GLU A 296 12.88 -3.73 22.70
C GLU A 296 12.75 -5.24 22.49
N GLN A 297 12.65 -5.68 21.23
CA GLN A 297 12.52 -7.10 20.89
C GLN A 297 13.74 -7.93 21.28
N SER A 298 14.95 -7.40 21.10
CA SER A 298 16.17 -8.10 21.54
C SER A 298 16.18 -8.32 23.05
N LEU A 299 15.81 -7.30 23.85
CA LEU A 299 15.72 -7.43 25.30
C LEU A 299 14.60 -8.39 25.72
N ASP A 300 13.42 -8.29 25.11
CA ASP A 300 12.28 -9.17 25.37
C ASP A 300 12.63 -10.64 25.10
N LYS A 301 13.25 -10.90 23.94
CA LYS A 301 13.70 -12.25 23.55
C LYS A 301 14.74 -12.77 24.54
N MET A 302 15.77 -11.98 24.84
CA MET A 302 16.80 -12.40 25.79
C MET A 302 16.17 -12.75 27.14
N GLN A 303 15.29 -11.91 27.68
CA GLN A 303 14.62 -12.18 28.96
C GLN A 303 13.73 -13.43 28.90
N ALA A 304 13.01 -13.65 27.80
CA ALA A 304 12.18 -14.84 27.60
C ALA A 304 13.01 -16.14 27.55
N ASP A 305 14.17 -16.12 26.89
CA ASP A 305 15.07 -17.27 26.79
C ASP A 305 15.59 -17.73 28.17
N TRP A 306 15.69 -16.81 29.14
CA TRP A 306 16.09 -17.09 30.52
C TRP A 306 14.91 -17.50 31.43
N ALA A 307 13.67 -17.16 31.10
CA ALA A 307 12.51 -17.32 31.98
C ALA A 307 12.26 -18.78 32.41
N ASN A 308 12.63 -19.75 31.57
CA ASN A 308 12.40 -21.18 31.81
C ASN A 308 13.70 -21.98 31.97
N LYS A 309 14.86 -21.32 32.13
CA LYS A 309 16.13 -22.02 32.32
C LYS A 309 16.21 -22.61 33.72
N THR A 310 16.55 -23.89 33.78
CA THR A 310 16.71 -24.64 35.03
C THR A 310 18.10 -25.20 35.12
N LEU A 311 18.72 -25.10 36.30
CA LEU A 311 20.01 -25.73 36.59
C LEU A 311 19.76 -27.13 37.15
N GLU A 312 20.45 -28.13 36.59
CA GLU A 312 20.30 -29.52 37.03
C GLU A 312 21.16 -29.75 38.28
N VAL A 313 20.61 -30.45 39.27
CA VAL A 313 21.34 -30.82 40.49
C VAL A 313 21.37 -32.34 40.59
N THR A 314 22.57 -32.90 40.72
CA THR A 314 22.81 -34.36 40.70
C THR A 314 23.57 -34.83 41.93
N PRO A 315 23.32 -36.05 42.45
CA PRO A 315 24.04 -36.57 43.61
C PRO A 315 25.55 -36.66 43.38
N TYR A 316 26.35 -36.26 44.37
CA TYR A 316 27.80 -36.33 44.30
C TYR A 316 28.34 -37.59 44.99
N LYS A 317 28.65 -38.60 44.17
CA LYS A 317 29.22 -39.89 44.62
C LYS A 317 28.42 -40.46 45.81
N ASN A 318 29.11 -40.99 46.82
CA ASN A 318 28.49 -41.54 48.04
C ASN A 318 28.53 -40.56 49.22
N THR A 319 28.69 -39.26 48.96
CA THR A 319 28.84 -38.25 50.03
C THR A 319 27.52 -37.88 50.72
N GLY A 320 26.38 -38.22 50.08
CA GLY A 320 25.06 -37.76 50.52
C GLY A 320 24.76 -36.29 50.14
N THR A 321 25.65 -35.64 49.38
CA THR A 321 25.50 -34.25 48.91
C THR A 321 25.21 -34.21 47.40
N PHE A 322 24.96 -33.02 46.86
CA PHE A 322 24.63 -32.82 45.44
C PHE A 322 25.54 -31.77 44.82
N ILE A 323 25.80 -31.91 43.52
CA ILE A 323 26.48 -30.92 42.68
C ILE A 323 25.53 -30.39 41.62
N MET A 324 25.64 -29.10 41.35
CA MET A 324 24.96 -28.46 40.23
C MET A 324 25.75 -28.74 38.94
N LYS A 325 25.05 -29.17 37.90
CA LYS A 325 25.54 -29.24 36.54
C LYS A 325 25.01 -28.04 35.76
N ILE A 326 25.93 -27.31 35.17
CA ILE A 326 25.63 -26.21 34.27
C ILE A 326 25.88 -26.75 32.86
N ALA A 327 24.84 -26.78 32.04
CA ALA A 327 24.96 -27.26 30.66
C ALA A 327 25.79 -26.28 29.83
N ASP A 328 26.63 -26.79 28.93
CA ASP A 328 27.44 -25.97 28.02
C ASP A 328 26.57 -24.99 27.22
N GLU A 329 25.36 -25.40 26.82
CA GLU A 329 24.38 -24.53 26.14
C GLU A 329 23.95 -23.33 26.99
N THR A 330 23.93 -23.46 28.32
CA THR A 330 23.59 -22.34 29.23
C THR A 330 24.74 -21.35 29.34
N MET A 331 25.98 -21.84 29.35
CA MET A 331 27.18 -20.98 29.31
C MET A 331 27.26 -20.23 27.97
N GLN A 332 27.08 -20.93 26.85
CA GLN A 332 27.07 -20.31 25.52
C GLN A 332 26.00 -19.23 25.40
N LEU A 333 24.79 -19.48 25.93
CA LEU A 333 23.71 -18.49 25.95
C LEU A 333 24.07 -17.26 26.81
N LEU A 334 24.74 -17.47 27.94
CA LEU A 334 25.20 -16.39 28.82
C LEU A 334 26.24 -15.50 28.13
N ASP A 335 27.24 -16.11 27.50
CA ASP A 335 28.26 -15.39 26.72
C ASP A 335 27.63 -14.61 25.55
N GLU A 336 26.72 -15.26 24.80
CA GLU A 336 25.99 -14.62 23.69
C GLU A 336 25.19 -13.42 24.19
N HIS A 337 24.41 -13.58 25.26
CA HIS A 337 23.54 -12.51 25.76
C HIS A 337 24.34 -11.38 26.42
N LEU A 338 25.50 -11.66 27.03
CA LEU A 338 26.42 -10.63 27.51
C LEU A 338 26.95 -9.78 26.34
N LEU A 339 27.39 -10.43 25.26
CA LEU A 339 27.85 -9.73 24.06
C LEU A 339 26.73 -8.93 23.40
N ASN A 340 25.54 -9.52 23.25
CA ASN A 340 24.38 -8.85 22.64
C ASN A 340 23.96 -7.64 23.47
N THR A 341 23.90 -7.76 24.80
CA THR A 341 23.53 -6.65 25.70
C THR A 341 24.56 -5.51 25.60
N GLN A 342 25.85 -5.84 25.53
CA GLN A 342 26.90 -4.86 25.30
C GLN A 342 26.74 -4.13 23.95
N GLN A 343 26.40 -4.85 22.88
CA GLN A 343 26.13 -4.26 21.57
C GLN A 343 24.93 -3.31 21.60
N LEU A 344 23.83 -3.69 22.28
CA LEU A 344 22.69 -2.80 22.49
C LEU A 344 23.10 -1.52 23.25
N GLY A 345 24.00 -1.64 24.23
CA GLY A 345 24.56 -0.52 24.97
C GLY A 345 25.38 0.47 24.12
N PHE A 346 25.84 0.08 22.93
CA PHE A 346 26.51 0.96 21.97
C PHE A 346 25.55 1.57 20.93
N SER A 347 24.29 1.15 20.90
CA SER A 347 23.32 1.69 19.95
C SER A 347 23.08 3.19 20.23
N PRO A 348 23.10 4.06 19.21
CA PRO A 348 22.75 5.47 19.38
C PRO A 348 21.27 5.68 19.70
N PHE A 349 20.42 4.66 19.49
CA PHE A 349 18.97 4.69 19.68
C PHE A 349 18.53 4.12 21.04
N LYS A 350 19.46 3.89 21.96
CA LYS A 350 19.19 3.23 23.24
C LYS A 350 18.52 4.10 24.29
N ALA A 351 18.36 5.40 24.06
CA ALA A 351 17.99 6.37 25.09
C ALA A 351 16.75 5.96 25.91
N ALA A 352 15.68 5.49 25.26
CA ALA A 352 14.47 5.03 25.93
C ALA A 352 14.63 3.71 26.71
N PHE A 353 15.70 2.95 26.45
CA PHE A 353 15.97 1.63 27.01
C PHE A 353 17.25 1.56 27.86
N GLU A 354 17.97 2.68 28.06
CA GLU A 354 19.27 2.71 28.75
C GLU A 354 19.22 1.99 30.10
N LEU A 355 18.24 2.34 30.93
CA LEU A 355 18.06 1.73 32.25
C LEU A 355 17.79 0.22 32.13
N ARG A 356 16.93 -0.17 31.19
CA ARG A 356 16.55 -1.58 30.98
C ARG A 356 17.75 -2.41 30.49
N ILE A 357 18.59 -1.85 29.62
CA ILE A 357 19.82 -2.48 29.14
C ILE A 357 20.79 -2.65 30.31
N GLN A 358 21.00 -1.60 31.10
CA GLN A 358 21.91 -1.64 32.26
C GLN A 358 21.47 -2.69 33.29
N GLU A 359 20.20 -2.68 33.67
CA GLU A 359 19.65 -3.67 34.61
C GLU A 359 19.79 -5.10 34.11
N TRP A 360 19.68 -5.30 32.79
CA TRP A 360 19.86 -6.62 32.19
C TRP A 360 21.33 -7.05 32.14
N ASP A 361 22.24 -6.15 31.78
CA ASP A 361 23.69 -6.36 31.80
C ASP A 361 24.16 -6.73 33.23
N ASP A 362 23.71 -5.99 34.24
CA ASP A 362 24.05 -6.24 35.64
C ASP A 362 23.59 -7.63 36.11
N LYS A 363 22.38 -8.06 35.69
CA LYS A 363 21.87 -9.41 35.98
C LYS A 363 22.72 -10.49 35.33
N LEU A 364 23.04 -10.36 34.04
CA LEU A 364 23.86 -11.34 33.34
C LEU A 364 25.28 -11.42 33.92
N ARG A 365 25.91 -10.29 34.23
CA ARG A 365 27.23 -10.25 34.88
C ARG A 365 27.21 -10.84 36.29
N LEU A 366 26.14 -10.63 37.05
CA LEU A 366 25.97 -11.29 38.34
C LEU A 366 25.85 -12.81 38.17
N THR A 367 25.03 -13.26 37.23
CA THR A 367 24.89 -14.69 36.91
C THR A 367 26.23 -15.30 36.53
N GLN A 368 27.02 -14.66 35.66
CA GLN A 368 28.35 -15.12 35.27
C GLN A 368 29.26 -15.32 36.48
N ARG A 369 29.37 -14.29 37.34
CA ARG A 369 30.19 -14.37 38.56
C ARG A 369 29.74 -15.51 39.48
N VAL A 370 28.43 -15.65 39.70
CA VAL A 370 27.89 -16.71 40.56
C VAL A 370 28.19 -18.09 39.98
N VAL A 371 28.05 -18.25 38.67
CA VAL A 371 28.34 -19.51 37.98
C VAL A 371 29.83 -19.86 38.06
N ASP A 372 30.72 -18.91 37.82
CA ASP A 372 32.17 -19.13 37.87
C ASP A 372 32.63 -19.55 39.27
N GLU A 373 32.22 -18.80 40.30
CA GLU A 373 32.52 -19.12 41.71
C GLU A 373 31.96 -20.48 42.11
N TRP A 374 30.77 -20.83 41.61
CA TRP A 374 30.15 -22.12 41.90
C TRP A 374 30.91 -23.28 41.25
N ILE A 375 31.37 -23.12 40.00
CA ILE A 375 32.21 -24.10 39.32
C ILE A 375 33.54 -24.27 40.05
N GLU A 376 34.18 -23.16 40.46
CA GLU A 376 35.44 -23.19 41.21
C GLU A 376 35.29 -23.87 42.58
N CYS A 377 34.21 -23.59 43.31
CA CYS A 377 33.97 -24.23 44.61
C CYS A 377 33.62 -25.72 44.52
N GLN A 378 33.06 -26.18 43.40
CA GLN A 378 32.72 -27.60 43.18
C GLN A 378 33.86 -28.42 42.55
N GLY A 379 34.77 -27.78 41.82
CA GLY A 379 35.94 -28.39 41.19
C GLY A 379 36.99 -28.77 42.21
#